data_AF-A0A9D8KG37-F1
#
_entry.id   AF-A0A9D8KG37-F1
#
_cell.length_a   1.000
_cell.length_b   1.000
_cell.length_c   1.000
_cell.angle_alpha   90.00
_cell.angle_beta   90.00
_cell.angle_gamma   90.00
#
_symmetry.space_group_name_H-M   'P 1'
#
loop_
_entity.id
_entity.type
_entity.pdbx_description
1 polymer ?
#
loop_
_entity_poly.entity_id
_entity_poly.type
_entity_poly.pdbx_seq_one_letter_code
_entity_poly.pdbx_strand_id
1 'polypeptide(L)'
;MVKEGSWVEVHRIVLEPGERAPQVPEDTKKVPLEMRVKGYLNDDAGMGDEVEITTAVGRVVSGKLTAVNPPYDHGFGEPIPELISIGREVKKIIGKEGDMRRRGR
;
A
#
# COMPACT_ATOMS: atom_id res chain seq x y z
N MET A 1 3.81 -17.39 -6.87
CA MET A 1 4.23 -16.79 -5.59
C MET A 1 4.79 -15.42 -5.89
N VAL A 2 4.26 -14.38 -5.24
CA VAL A 2 4.71 -12.99 -5.33
C VAL A 2 5.87 -12.81 -4.37
N LYS A 3 6.92 -12.10 -4.80
CA LYS A 3 8.16 -11.96 -4.04
C LYS A 3 8.11 -10.79 -3.07
N GLU A 4 8.77 -10.93 -1.92
CA GLU A 4 9.07 -9.82 -1.00
C GLU A 4 9.59 -8.61 -1.80
N GLY A 5 9.13 -7.41 -1.41
CA GLY A 5 9.50 -6.15 -2.04
C GLY A 5 8.70 -5.81 -3.30
N SER A 6 7.85 -6.71 -3.80
CA SER A 6 6.95 -6.40 -4.91
C SER A 6 5.96 -5.30 -4.54
N TRP A 7 5.66 -4.42 -5.49
CA TRP A 7 4.58 -3.45 -5.34
C TRP A 7 3.23 -4.14 -5.57
N VAL A 8 2.40 -4.16 -4.54
CA VAL A 8 1.15 -4.92 -4.50
C VAL A 8 0.01 -4.07 -3.96
N GLU A 9 -1.22 -4.57 -4.08
CA GLU A 9 -2.39 -4.04 -3.39
C GLU A 9 -2.96 -5.09 -2.45
N VAL A 10 -3.29 -4.64 -1.24
CA VAL A 10 -4.07 -5.42 -0.27
C VAL A 10 -5.47 -4.86 -0.14
N HIS A 11 -6.42 -5.75 0.10
CA HIS A 11 -7.82 -5.44 0.35
C HIS A 11 -8.26 -5.98 1.71
N ARG A 12 -9.05 -5.20 2.44
CA ARG A 12 -9.81 -5.72 3.60
C ARG A 12 -11.10 -4.96 3.80
N ILE A 13 -12.08 -5.62 4.39
CA ILE A 13 -13.27 -4.96 4.94
C ILE A 13 -12.87 -4.37 6.30
N VAL A 14 -13.07 -3.07 6.47
CA VAL A 14 -12.77 -2.34 7.70
C VAL A 14 -13.99 -2.28 8.62
N LEU A 15 -15.18 -2.14 8.03
CA LEU A 15 -16.46 -2.17 8.72
C LEU A 15 -17.46 -2.92 7.87
N GLU A 16 -18.18 -3.85 8.47
CA GLU A 16 -19.28 -4.56 7.83
C GLU A 16 -20.51 -3.65 7.68
N PRO A 17 -21.48 -4.00 6.80
CA PRO A 17 -22.77 -3.34 6.75
C PRO A 17 -23.43 -3.29 8.14
N GLY A 18 -23.91 -2.12 8.54
CA GLY A 18 -24.47 -1.90 9.89
C GLY A 18 -23.46 -1.46 10.97
N GLU A 19 -22.16 -1.63 10.76
CA GLU A 19 -21.11 -1.08 11.65
C GLU A 19 -20.71 0.36 11.29
N ARG A 20 -21.30 0.89 10.21
CA ARG A 20 -21.11 2.27 9.75
C ARG A 20 -21.74 3.26 10.74
N ALA A 21 -21.17 4.45 10.82
CA ALA A 21 -21.67 5.49 11.72
C ALA A 21 -23.16 5.81 11.45
N PRO A 22 -23.99 6.03 12.49
CA PRO A 22 -25.45 6.11 12.36
C PRO A 22 -25.94 7.26 11.47
N GLN A 23 -25.14 8.31 11.31
CA GLN A 23 -25.44 9.50 10.52
C GLN A 23 -25.15 9.36 9.01
N VAL A 24 -24.56 8.26 8.54
CA VAL A 24 -24.36 8.07 7.09
C VAL A 24 -25.70 7.79 6.40
N PRO A 25 -25.86 8.14 5.11
CA PRO A 25 -27.04 7.79 4.32
C PRO A 25 -27.38 6.28 4.34
N GLU A 26 -28.67 5.95 4.19
CA GLU A 26 -29.17 4.58 4.31
C GLU A 26 -28.59 3.60 3.28
N ASP A 27 -28.30 4.08 2.07
CA ASP A 27 -27.57 3.32 1.05
C ASP A 27 -26.14 3.00 1.50
N THR A 28 -25.45 3.96 2.11
CA THR A 28 -24.09 3.80 2.64
C THR A 28 -24.02 2.83 3.82
N LYS A 29 -25.10 2.70 4.61
CA LYS A 29 -25.17 1.72 5.72
C LYS A 29 -25.24 0.27 5.24
N LYS A 30 -25.75 0.06 4.02
CA LYS A 30 -26.02 -1.28 3.46
C LYS A 30 -24.81 -1.92 2.77
N VAL A 31 -23.70 -1.20 2.67
CA VAL A 31 -22.48 -1.66 2.01
C VAL A 31 -21.29 -1.61 2.97
N PRO A 32 -20.29 -2.51 2.82
CA PRO A 32 -19.10 -2.49 3.65
C PRO A 32 -18.25 -1.25 3.42
N LEU A 33 -17.47 -0.85 4.43
CA LEU A 33 -16.33 0.05 4.24
C LEU A 33 -15.11 -0.79 3.87
N GLU A 34 -14.66 -0.67 2.63
CA GLU A 34 -13.50 -1.38 2.13
C GLU A 34 -12.24 -0.52 2.13
N MET A 35 -11.10 -1.13 2.45
CA MET A 35 -9.78 -0.53 2.31
C MET A 35 -9.02 -1.24 1.20
N ARG A 36 -8.51 -0.47 0.25
CA ARG A 36 -7.56 -0.92 -0.76
C ARG A 36 -6.31 -0.05 -0.66
N VAL A 37 -5.17 -0.67 -0.37
CA VAL A 37 -3.92 0.06 -0.13
C VAL A 37 -2.80 -0.59 -0.91
N LYS A 38 -2.01 0.24 -1.59
CA LYS A 38 -0.80 -0.20 -2.30
C LYS A 38 0.44 -0.04 -1.44
N GLY A 39 1.37 -0.98 -1.55
CA GLY A 39 2.64 -0.96 -0.81
C GLY A 39 3.59 -2.05 -1.25
N TYR A 40 4.74 -2.12 -0.58
CA TYR A 40 5.73 -3.17 -0.79
C TYR A 40 5.41 -4.37 0.09
N LEU A 41 5.35 -5.56 -0.52
CA LEU A 41 5.12 -6.81 0.19
C LEU A 41 6.27 -7.11 1.16
N ASN A 42 5.95 -7.48 2.40
CA ASN A 42 6.96 -7.73 3.43
C ASN A 42 7.57 -9.15 3.38
N ASP A 43 6.85 -10.14 2.85
CA ASP A 43 7.27 -11.54 2.76
C ASP A 43 6.74 -12.21 1.48
N ASP A 44 7.38 -13.28 1.01
CA ASP A 44 6.88 -14.06 -0.14
C ASP A 44 5.45 -14.58 0.13
N ALA A 45 4.52 -14.36 -0.79
CA ALA A 45 3.11 -14.72 -0.60
C ALA A 45 2.40 -15.20 -1.87
N GLY A 46 1.32 -15.96 -1.71
CA GLY A 46 0.38 -16.32 -2.76
C GLY A 46 -0.70 -15.24 -2.96
N MET A 47 -1.24 -15.16 -4.18
CA MET A 47 -2.41 -14.31 -4.44
C MET A 47 -3.59 -14.80 -3.60
N GLY A 48 -4.23 -13.87 -2.90
CA GLY A 48 -5.34 -14.17 -1.99
C GLY A 48 -4.93 -14.51 -0.56
N ASP A 49 -3.63 -14.54 -0.23
CA ASP A 49 -3.17 -14.73 1.15
C ASP A 49 -3.35 -13.46 1.98
N GLU A 50 -3.47 -13.61 3.30
CA GLU A 50 -3.37 -12.50 4.24
C GLU A 50 -1.89 -12.13 4.38
N VAL A 51 -1.55 -10.88 4.07
CA VAL A 51 -0.16 -10.41 4.03
C VAL A 51 -0.01 -9.06 4.73
N GLU A 52 1.21 -8.73 5.10
CA GLU A 52 1.58 -7.38 5.51
C GLU A 52 2.34 -6.65 4.40
N ILE A 53 2.00 -5.38 4.21
CA ILE A 53 2.69 -4.48 3.27
C ILE A 53 3.21 -3.25 3.99
N THR A 54 4.32 -2.72 3.51
CA THR A 54 4.83 -1.41 3.88
C THR A 54 4.50 -0.39 2.81
N THR A 55 3.65 0.59 3.13
CA THR A 55 3.26 1.68 2.22
C THR A 55 4.45 2.59 1.85
N ALA A 56 4.34 3.36 0.76
CA ALA A 56 5.37 4.32 0.33
C ALA A 56 5.75 5.38 1.39
N VAL A 57 4.88 5.60 2.39
CA VAL A 57 5.10 6.53 3.52
C VAL A 57 5.55 5.81 4.81
N GLY A 58 5.77 4.50 4.76
CA GLY A 58 6.34 3.72 5.88
C GLY A 58 5.34 3.17 6.89
N ARG A 59 4.03 3.22 6.62
CA ARG A 59 3.02 2.51 7.44
C ARG A 59 2.96 1.04 7.06
N VAL A 60 2.86 0.17 8.06
CA VAL A 60 2.57 -1.26 7.89
C VAL A 60 1.06 -1.49 7.92
N VAL A 61 0.55 -2.24 6.96
CA VAL A 61 -0.89 -2.51 6.80
C VAL A 61 -1.07 -3.97 6.42
N SER A 62 -2.02 -4.65 7.06
CA SER A 62 -2.41 -6.02 6.71
C SER A 62 -3.65 -6.05 5.82
N GLY A 63 -3.75 -7.08 4.99
CA GLY A 63 -4.94 -7.41 4.23
C GLY A 63 -4.69 -8.53 3.23
N LYS A 64 -5.73 -8.87 2.48
CA LYS A 64 -5.69 -9.90 1.46
C LYS A 64 -4.96 -9.41 0.21
N LEU A 65 -3.97 -10.16 -0.28
CA LEU A 65 -3.24 -9.82 -1.50
C LEU A 65 -4.14 -9.94 -2.73
N THR A 66 -4.50 -8.81 -3.35
CA THR A 66 -5.46 -8.77 -4.47
C THR A 66 -4.83 -8.49 -5.83
N ALA A 67 -3.67 -7.84 -5.89
CA ALA A 67 -3.00 -7.54 -7.16
C ALA A 67 -1.50 -7.29 -7.00
N VAL A 68 -0.75 -7.57 -8.08
CA VAL A 68 0.67 -7.21 -8.23
C VAL A 68 0.79 -6.16 -9.32
N ASN A 69 1.53 -5.08 -9.06
CA ASN A 69 1.66 -3.92 -9.95
C ASN A 69 0.31 -3.41 -10.50
N PRO A 70 -0.71 -3.18 -9.65
CA PRO A 70 -2.06 -2.86 -10.12
C PRO A 70 -2.08 -1.51 -10.86
N PRO A 71 -2.67 -1.46 -12.07
CA PRO A 71 -2.84 -0.21 -12.79
C PRO A 71 -3.76 0.75 -12.04
N TYR A 72 -3.73 2.02 -12.44
CA TYR A 72 -4.79 2.95 -12.10
C TYR A 72 -5.81 2.91 -13.24
N ASP A 73 -7.02 2.45 -12.93
CA ASP A 73 -8.11 2.29 -13.92
C ASP A 73 -8.54 3.66 -14.53
N HIS A 74 -8.23 4.74 -13.84
CA HIS A 74 -8.47 6.12 -14.27
C HIS A 74 -7.30 6.64 -15.13
N GLY A 75 -7.15 6.10 -16.34
CA GLY A 75 -6.55 6.79 -17.49
C GLY A 75 -5.07 7.24 -17.45
N PHE A 76 -4.30 6.97 -16.40
CA PHE A 76 -2.89 7.37 -16.30
C PHE A 76 -1.89 6.36 -16.89
N GLY A 77 -2.39 5.34 -17.60
CA GLY A 77 -1.57 4.28 -18.19
C GLY A 77 -1.09 3.25 -17.18
N GLU A 78 -0.31 2.27 -17.67
CA GLU A 78 0.26 1.22 -16.83
C GLU A 78 1.39 1.77 -15.93
N PRO A 79 1.49 1.30 -14.68
CA PRO A 79 2.54 1.73 -13.77
C PRO A 79 3.90 1.22 -14.27
N ILE A 80 4.83 2.15 -14.52
CA ILE A 80 6.21 1.84 -14.92
C ILE A 80 6.98 1.35 -13.69
N PRO A 81 7.36 0.05 -13.60
CA PRO A 81 7.94 -0.54 -12.40
C PRO A 81 9.20 0.18 -11.91
N GLU A 82 10.05 0.63 -12.83
CA GLU A 82 11.30 1.34 -12.56
C GLU A 82 11.07 2.64 -11.80
N LEU A 83 9.93 3.31 -12.01
CA LEU A 83 9.62 4.56 -11.32
C LEU A 83 9.06 4.36 -9.90
N ILE A 84 8.62 3.14 -9.58
CA ILE A 84 7.99 2.84 -8.29
C ILE A 84 8.99 2.95 -7.13
N SER A 85 10.26 2.56 -7.33
CA SER A 85 11.27 2.53 -6.27
C SER A 85 12.07 3.84 -6.11
N ILE A 86 12.14 4.67 -7.15
CA ILE A 86 13.02 5.86 -7.20
C ILE A 86 12.79 6.82 -6.03
N GLY A 87 11.53 7.09 -5.67
CA GLY A 87 11.23 8.00 -4.57
C GLY A 87 11.81 7.54 -3.22
N ARG A 88 11.82 6.23 -2.96
CA ARG A 88 12.43 5.63 -1.76
C ARG A 88 13.94 5.68 -1.84
N GLU A 89 14.51 5.43 -3.01
CA GLU A 89 15.96 5.46 -3.24
C GLU A 89 16.54 6.87 -3.06
N VAL A 90 15.93 7.88 -3.68
CA VAL A 90 16.35 9.28 -3.55
C VAL A 90 16.28 9.75 -2.09
N LYS A 91 15.20 9.41 -1.37
CA LYS A 91 15.12 9.72 0.08
C LYS A 91 16.25 9.08 0.88
N LYS A 92 16.66 7.83 0.57
CA LYS A 92 17.81 7.19 1.22
C LYS A 92 19.12 7.91 0.93
N ILE A 93 19.33 8.36 -0.31
CA ILE A 93 20.53 9.12 -0.71
C ILE A 93 20.61 10.44 0.06
N ILE A 94 19.53 11.24 0.02
CA ILE A 94 19.47 12.54 0.70
C ILE A 94 19.56 12.39 2.23
N GLY A 95 18.88 11.39 2.80
CA GLY A 95 18.92 11.12 4.24
C GLY A 95 20.31 10.75 4.75
N LYS A 96 21.06 9.91 4.01
CA LYS A 96 22.45 9.56 4.34
C LYS A 96 23.38 10.78 4.28
N GLU A 97 23.18 11.67 3.32
CA GLU A 97 23.96 12.90 3.20
C GLU A 97 23.67 13.88 4.35
N GLY A 98 22.41 13.99 4.78
CA GLY A 98 22.02 14.76 5.95
C GLY A 98 22.62 14.26 7.26
N ASP A 99 22.70 12.95 7.46
CA ASP A 99 23.32 12.34 8.64
C ASP A 99 24.85 12.45 8.63
N MET A 100 25.50 12.32 7.46
CA MET A 100 26.95 12.56 7.34
C MET A 100 27.32 14.01 7.69
N ARG A 101 26.53 15.00 7.24
CA ARG A 101 26.74 16.42 7.59
C ARG A 101 26.57 16.72 9.08
N ARG A 102 25.75 15.94 9.80
CA ARG A 102 25.53 16.09 11.26
C ARG A 102 26.63 15.46 12.10
N ARG A 103 27.28 14.39 11.62
CA ARG A 103 28.36 13.70 12.34
C ARG A 103 29.75 14.34 12.16
N GLY A 104 29.86 15.28 11.22
CA GLY A 104 31.09 16.07 10.98
C GLY A 104 31.10 17.44 11.66
N ARG A 105 30.23 17.68 12.66
CA ARG A 105 30.20 18.88 13.50
C ARG A 105 30.46 18.53 14.95
#